data_AF-A0AA85AM04-F1
#
_entry.id   AF-A0AA85AM04-F1
#
_cell.length_a   1.000
_cell.length_b   1.000
_cell.length_c   1.000
_cell.angle_alpha   90.00
_cell.angle_beta   90.00
_cell.angle_gamma   90.00
#
_symmetry.space_group_name_H-M   'P 1'
#
loop_
_entity.id
_entity.type
_entity.pdbx_description
1 polymer ?
#
loop_
_entity_poly.entity_id
_entity_poly.type
_entity_poly.pdbx_seq_one_letter_code
_entity_poly.pdbx_strand_id
1 'polypeptide(L)'
;MTSGSRTMFALHRLTTLSALSRCFQAFDGARSLSLGIQNSSKINSVKSYLKNIEKNEMILSIEKKEYENGRKFLAQIMGYDPVHFTPEQVNEAIEYLLPSSLYTKRARPVFKEPHLVFPPQKQLQCDVNGRPLNSYFYTTHQNFHKIMNEAIYKLEEIKLHVDQSYFNKTTVKPTLKEVHCATSSDFMSKINLMKMINETISDAQYKQWLVLMKRLSEHPLSYLVEEFIQNYKAQICGPTSEIKLPEPFMDSVTNRKCVQAFGQKKNSLAEVTLYMPGTGDFTVNGARLLEIFPELGNREQIVFPLQQTNTVGKVDIIATVSGDGSSSLANALRLAIARCLASMLPIDQGKNRLLVTGLLSQDNRFAERKQPGQRKARKKPIWKAR
;
A
#
# COMPACT_ATOMS: atom_id res chain seq x y z
N MET A 1 66.54 24.76 34.68
CA MET A 1 66.91 24.31 36.04
C MET A 1 65.63 24.30 36.88
N THR A 2 65.39 23.19 37.60
CA THR A 2 64.51 23.02 38.80
C THR A 2 63.06 23.52 38.68
N SER A 3 61.97 22.84 39.01
CA SER A 3 61.59 21.69 39.85
C SER A 3 60.05 21.75 39.79
N GLY A 4 59.22 20.71 39.77
CA GLY A 4 59.25 19.42 40.43
C GLY A 4 57.79 18.94 40.61
N SER A 5 57.65 17.66 40.99
CA SER A 5 56.45 17.01 41.56
C SER A 5 55.27 16.73 40.61
N ARG A 6 55.17 15.54 40.01
CA ARG A 6 54.50 14.34 40.57
C ARG A 6 53.13 14.62 41.21
N THR A 7 52.07 14.12 40.57
CA THR A 7 51.10 13.18 41.19
C THR A 7 50.39 12.40 40.09
N MET A 8 50.41 11.07 40.23
CA MET A 8 49.65 10.13 39.41
C MET A 8 48.14 10.36 39.59
N PHE A 9 47.40 10.41 38.49
CA PHE A 9 46.04 9.84 38.48
C PHE A 9 45.85 9.00 37.23
N ALA A 10 45.37 7.79 37.52
CA ALA A 10 45.21 6.64 36.66
C ALA A 10 44.50 6.90 35.33
N LEU A 11 45.00 6.15 34.33
CA LEU A 11 44.32 5.73 33.12
C LEU A 11 42.82 5.42 33.36
N HIS A 12 41.94 6.22 32.77
CA HIS A 12 40.57 5.80 32.45
C HIS A 12 40.14 6.45 31.12
N ARG A 13 40.74 5.98 30.04
CA ARG A 13 40.15 6.07 28.70
C ARG A 13 40.26 4.68 28.08
N LEU A 14 39.16 4.24 27.45
CA LEU A 14 38.98 2.99 26.68
C LEU A 14 38.33 1.80 27.41
N THR A 15 37.12 1.96 27.95
CA THR A 15 36.22 0.82 28.27
C THR A 15 34.74 1.15 28.07
N THR A 16 34.35 1.72 26.93
CA THR A 16 32.91 1.87 26.59
C THR A 16 32.51 1.23 25.24
N LEU A 17 33.45 0.67 24.48
CA LEU A 17 33.15 0.01 23.20
C LEU A 17 33.15 -1.53 23.24
N SER A 18 33.57 -2.15 24.34
CA SER A 18 33.55 -3.63 24.51
C SER A 18 32.30 -4.17 25.22
N ALA A 19 31.46 -3.30 25.77
CA ALA A 19 30.21 -3.70 26.43
C ALA A 19 29.03 -3.85 25.44
N LEU A 20 29.02 -3.10 24.34
CA LEU A 20 27.95 -3.17 23.33
C LEU A 20 28.12 -4.33 22.33
N SER A 21 29.34 -4.87 22.19
CA SER A 21 29.60 -6.05 21.34
C SER A 21 29.26 -7.39 22.02
N ARG A 22 29.19 -7.45 23.36
CA ARG A 22 28.78 -8.67 24.09
C ARG A 22 27.28 -8.79 24.33
N CYS A 23 26.53 -7.70 24.19
CA CYS A 23 25.07 -7.73 24.32
C CYS A 23 24.34 -8.19 23.04
N PHE A 24 25.02 -8.19 21.87
CA PHE A 24 24.39 -8.54 20.59
C PHE A 24 24.66 -9.98 20.10
N GLN A 25 25.49 -10.77 20.81
CA GLN A 25 25.76 -12.17 20.45
C GLN A 25 25.03 -13.21 21.32
N ALA A 26 24.11 -12.77 22.20
CA ALA A 26 23.39 -13.68 23.10
C ALA A 26 21.94 -13.99 22.66
N PHE A 27 21.54 -13.62 21.44
CA PHE A 27 20.18 -13.86 20.91
C PHE A 27 20.09 -14.96 19.83
N ASP A 28 21.19 -15.65 19.55
CA ASP A 28 21.17 -16.89 18.76
C ASP A 28 21.41 -18.09 19.67
N GLY A 29 20.31 -18.53 20.27
CA GLY A 29 20.30 -19.70 21.13
C GLY A 29 18.89 -19.93 21.60
N ALA A 30 18.13 -20.69 20.83
CA ALA A 30 16.94 -21.38 21.32
C ALA A 30 17.36 -22.35 22.44
N ARG A 31 17.65 -21.80 23.62
CA ARG A 31 17.69 -22.57 24.86
C ARG A 31 16.24 -22.89 25.16
N SER A 32 15.83 -24.10 24.82
CA SER A 32 14.75 -24.77 25.51
C SER A 32 15.09 -24.73 27.00
N LEU A 33 14.55 -23.74 27.70
CA LEU A 33 14.54 -23.70 29.15
C LEU A 33 13.68 -24.88 29.59
N SER A 34 14.30 -26.05 29.72
CA SER A 34 13.76 -27.15 30.52
C SER A 34 13.78 -26.68 31.98
N LEU A 35 12.79 -25.85 32.30
CA LEU A 35 12.54 -25.39 33.66
C LEU A 35 12.20 -26.63 34.48
N GLY A 36 13.15 -27.07 35.30
CA GLY A 36 12.91 -28.07 36.33
C GLY A 36 11.79 -27.60 37.23
N ILE A 37 10.60 -28.18 37.06
CA ILE A 37 9.41 -27.83 37.82
C ILE A 37 9.55 -28.46 39.20
N GLN A 38 10.13 -27.73 40.14
CA GLN A 38 9.99 -28.03 41.57
C GLN A 38 8.51 -27.88 41.95
N ASN A 39 8.01 -28.87 42.68
CA ASN A 39 6.62 -29.03 43.12
C ASN A 39 6.13 -27.80 43.90
N SER A 40 5.51 -26.86 43.20
CA SER A 40 4.64 -25.85 43.78
C SER A 40 3.19 -26.22 43.42
N SER A 41 2.29 -26.03 44.37
CA SER A 41 0.83 -26.13 44.19
C SER A 41 0.37 -25.02 43.23
N LYS A 42 0.66 -25.18 41.94
CA LYS A 42 0.28 -24.24 40.90
C LYS A 42 -1.23 -24.22 40.76
N ILE A 43 -1.79 -23.02 40.58
CA ILE A 43 -3.21 -22.85 40.24
C ILE A 43 -3.45 -23.53 38.88
N ASN A 44 -4.43 -24.43 38.81
CA ASN A 44 -4.70 -25.26 37.62
C ASN A 44 -4.86 -24.46 36.31
N SER A 45 -5.38 -23.23 36.40
CA SER A 45 -5.58 -22.32 35.26
C SER A 45 -4.27 -21.82 34.65
N VAL A 46 -3.23 -21.57 35.46
CA VAL A 46 -1.91 -21.14 34.97
C VAL A 46 -1.22 -22.31 34.28
N LYS A 47 -1.29 -23.51 34.87
CA LYS A 47 -0.70 -24.72 34.29
C LYS A 47 -1.33 -25.07 32.93
N SER A 48 -2.65 -24.91 32.78
CA SER A 48 -3.32 -25.14 31.49
C SER A 48 -2.93 -24.10 30.44
N TYR A 49 -2.81 -22.82 30.83
CA TYR A 49 -2.35 -21.75 29.94
C TYR A 49 -0.93 -21.98 29.43
N LEU A 50 0.02 -22.32 30.32
CA LEU A 50 1.41 -22.66 29.95
C LEU A 50 1.45 -23.83 28.96
N LYS A 51 0.72 -24.90 29.27
CA LYS A 51 0.64 -26.10 28.42
C LYS A 51 0.08 -25.78 27.03
N ASN A 52 -0.88 -24.86 26.94
CA ASN A 52 -1.45 -24.44 25.66
C ASN A 52 -0.44 -23.67 24.80
N ILE A 53 0.36 -22.78 25.41
CA ILE A 53 1.42 -22.04 24.70
C ILE A 53 2.50 -23.00 24.21
N GLU A 54 3.04 -23.85 25.09
CA GLU A 54 4.06 -24.84 24.75
C GLU A 54 3.58 -25.75 23.60
N LYS A 55 2.32 -26.20 23.67
CA LYS A 55 1.72 -26.99 22.60
C LYS A 55 1.69 -26.23 21.26
N ASN A 56 1.34 -24.94 21.28
CA ASN A 56 1.28 -24.13 20.06
C ASN A 56 2.68 -23.87 19.47
N GLU A 57 3.68 -23.63 20.31
CA GLU A 57 5.08 -23.50 19.87
C GLU A 57 5.59 -24.80 19.26
N MET A 58 5.27 -25.93 19.88
CA MET A 58 5.60 -27.26 19.35
C MET A 58 4.95 -27.48 17.98
N ILE A 59 3.66 -27.17 17.82
CA ILE A 59 2.95 -27.26 16.54
C ILE A 59 3.65 -26.38 15.48
N LEU A 60 3.91 -25.11 15.79
CA LEU A 60 4.60 -24.21 14.86
C LEU A 60 6.01 -24.71 14.47
N SER A 61 6.73 -25.34 15.40
CA SER A 61 8.05 -25.91 15.14
C SER A 61 7.99 -27.12 14.20
N ILE A 62 6.94 -27.95 14.33
CA ILE A 62 6.70 -29.12 13.48
C ILE A 62 6.33 -28.63 12.08
N GLU A 63 5.35 -27.73 11.97
CA GLU A 63 4.88 -27.16 10.70
C GLU A 63 6.00 -26.44 9.94
N LYS A 64 6.93 -25.77 10.64
CA LYS A 64 8.11 -25.15 10.00
C LYS A 64 9.01 -26.19 9.35
N LYS A 65 9.30 -27.29 10.06
CA LYS A 65 10.10 -28.39 9.52
C LYS A 65 9.42 -29.06 8.33
N GLU A 66 8.11 -29.31 8.44
CA GLU A 66 7.31 -29.88 7.36
C GLU A 66 7.28 -28.96 6.13
N TYR A 67 7.12 -27.65 6.34
CA TYR A 67 7.21 -26.66 5.27
C TYR A 67 8.60 -26.64 4.60
N GLU A 68 9.70 -26.66 5.37
CA GLU A 68 11.05 -26.68 4.79
C GLU A 68 11.31 -27.96 3.98
N ASN A 69 10.87 -29.11 4.49
CA ASN A 69 10.97 -30.39 3.79
C ASN A 69 10.13 -30.37 2.51
N GLY A 70 8.87 -29.92 2.60
CA GLY A 70 7.98 -29.78 1.45
C GLY A 70 8.49 -28.78 0.43
N ARG A 71 9.12 -27.68 0.85
CA ARG A 71 9.73 -26.68 -0.03
C ARG A 71 10.90 -27.26 -0.83
N LYS A 72 11.78 -28.02 -0.18
CA LYS A 72 12.90 -28.72 -0.86
C LYS A 72 12.38 -29.76 -1.84
N PHE A 73 11.36 -30.52 -1.45
CA PHE A 73 10.72 -31.51 -2.31
C PHE A 73 10.04 -30.87 -3.54
N LEU A 74 9.33 -29.77 -3.34
CA LEU A 74 8.71 -29.01 -4.41
C LEU A 74 9.75 -28.46 -5.40
N ALA A 75 10.86 -27.92 -4.89
CA ALA A 75 11.97 -27.47 -5.74
C ALA A 75 12.54 -28.63 -6.58
N GLN A 76 12.69 -29.81 -5.99
CA GLN A 76 13.16 -31.01 -6.70
C GLN A 76 12.20 -31.46 -7.80
N ILE A 77 10.89 -31.46 -7.55
CA ILE A 77 9.87 -31.79 -8.57
C ILE A 77 9.95 -30.84 -9.77
N MET A 78 10.11 -29.55 -9.49
CA MET A 78 10.13 -28.51 -10.52
C MET A 78 11.51 -28.32 -11.16
N GLY A 79 12.55 -28.99 -10.66
CA GLY A 79 13.92 -28.86 -11.16
C GLY A 79 14.63 -27.56 -10.75
N TYR A 80 14.21 -26.91 -9.68
CA TYR A 80 14.88 -25.73 -9.11
C TYR A 80 15.90 -26.10 -8.03
N ASP A 81 16.85 -25.20 -7.78
CA ASP A 81 17.79 -25.32 -6.68
C ASP A 81 17.09 -25.11 -5.32
N PRO A 82 17.14 -26.09 -4.38
CA PRO A 82 16.39 -26.01 -3.12
C PRO A 82 16.77 -24.82 -2.21
N VAL A 83 18.01 -24.34 -2.34
CA VAL A 83 18.56 -23.24 -1.53
C VAL A 83 17.98 -21.90 -1.99
N HIS A 84 17.95 -21.66 -3.30
CA HIS A 84 17.55 -20.39 -3.91
C HIS A 84 16.08 -20.33 -4.33
N PHE A 85 15.26 -21.26 -3.85
CA PHE A 85 13.84 -21.32 -4.20
C PHE A 85 13.04 -20.21 -3.50
N THR A 86 12.56 -19.25 -4.29
CA THR A 86 11.86 -18.04 -3.81
C THR A 86 10.38 -18.31 -3.53
N PRO A 87 9.71 -17.53 -2.65
CA PRO A 87 8.28 -17.70 -2.37
C PRO A 87 7.38 -17.44 -3.58
N GLU A 88 7.83 -16.66 -4.57
CA GLU A 88 7.08 -16.40 -5.80
C GLU A 88 7.07 -17.65 -6.69
N GLN A 89 8.25 -18.25 -6.92
CA GLN A 89 8.38 -19.52 -7.64
C GLN A 89 7.60 -20.67 -6.96
N VAL A 90 7.55 -20.68 -5.62
CA VAL A 90 6.69 -21.60 -4.86
C VAL A 90 5.23 -21.44 -5.26
N ASN A 91 4.71 -20.20 -5.31
CA ASN A 91 3.33 -19.94 -5.68
C ASN A 91 3.03 -20.37 -7.13
N GLU A 92 3.93 -20.07 -8.07
CA GLU A 92 3.82 -20.49 -9.47
C GLU A 92 3.79 -22.01 -9.62
N ALA A 93 4.68 -22.72 -8.91
CA ALA A 93 4.73 -24.17 -8.91
C ALA A 93 3.43 -24.80 -8.39
N ILE A 94 2.84 -24.24 -7.33
CA ILE A 94 1.55 -24.72 -6.80
C ILE A 94 0.42 -24.44 -7.78
N GLU A 95 0.39 -23.26 -8.39
CA GLU A 95 -0.64 -22.91 -9.38
C GLU A 95 -0.58 -23.84 -10.59
N TYR A 96 0.63 -24.26 -10.99
CA TYR A 96 0.85 -25.24 -12.05
C TYR A 96 0.44 -26.66 -11.65
N LEU A 97 0.91 -27.16 -10.50
CA LEU A 97 0.66 -28.54 -10.05
C LEU A 97 -0.77 -28.77 -9.57
N LEU A 98 -1.38 -27.76 -8.94
CA LEU A 98 -2.72 -27.80 -8.35
C LEU A 98 -3.60 -26.68 -8.93
N PRO A 99 -3.95 -26.75 -10.24
CA PRO A 99 -4.71 -25.70 -10.89
C PRO A 99 -6.13 -25.63 -10.31
N SER A 100 -6.45 -24.51 -9.65
CA SER A 100 -7.80 -24.26 -9.13
C SER A 100 -8.47 -23.11 -9.88
N SER A 101 -9.68 -23.37 -10.38
CA SER A 101 -10.50 -22.34 -11.06
C SER A 101 -11.34 -21.50 -10.10
N LEU A 102 -11.05 -21.53 -8.79
CA LEU A 102 -11.80 -20.77 -7.80
C LEU A 102 -11.55 -19.25 -7.96
N TYR A 103 -12.64 -18.48 -8.01
CA TYR A 103 -12.57 -17.01 -8.12
C TYR A 103 -11.89 -16.37 -6.91
N THR A 104 -12.20 -16.85 -5.70
CA THR A 104 -11.63 -16.32 -4.46
C THR A 104 -10.22 -16.84 -4.25
N LYS A 105 -9.21 -15.95 -4.41
CA LYS A 105 -7.79 -16.30 -4.23
C LYS A 105 -7.46 -16.95 -2.88
N ARG A 106 -8.18 -16.58 -1.81
CA ARG A 106 -7.98 -17.15 -0.45
C ARG A 106 -8.40 -18.61 -0.30
N ALA A 107 -9.28 -19.11 -1.17
CA ALA A 107 -9.76 -20.49 -1.12
C ALA A 107 -8.95 -21.43 -2.04
N ARG A 108 -8.00 -20.88 -2.80
CA ARG A 108 -7.11 -21.66 -3.65
C ARG A 108 -6.10 -22.43 -2.78
N PRO A 109 -5.50 -23.51 -3.30
CA PRO A 109 -4.36 -24.16 -2.64
C PRO A 109 -3.25 -23.14 -2.37
N VAL A 110 -2.71 -23.14 -1.15
CA VAL A 110 -1.64 -22.24 -0.73
C VAL A 110 -0.64 -23.04 0.08
N PHE A 111 0.64 -22.91 -0.25
CA PHE A 111 1.74 -23.44 0.53
C PHE A 111 2.68 -22.28 0.87
N LYS A 112 2.57 -21.84 2.11
CA LYS A 112 3.28 -20.66 2.66
C LYS A 112 3.87 -21.03 4.00
N GLU A 113 4.83 -20.22 4.44
CA GLU A 113 5.40 -20.37 5.76
C GLU A 113 4.33 -20.33 6.86
N PRO A 114 4.44 -21.18 7.90
CA PRO A 114 3.44 -21.29 8.96
C PRO A 114 3.09 -19.95 9.62
N HIS A 115 4.08 -19.06 9.78
CA HIS A 115 3.87 -17.75 10.42
C HIS A 115 2.93 -16.81 9.63
N LEU A 116 2.78 -17.02 8.32
CA LEU A 116 1.86 -16.28 7.45
C LEU A 116 0.45 -16.90 7.42
N VAL A 117 0.36 -18.20 7.71
CA VAL A 117 -0.88 -18.98 7.66
C VAL A 117 -1.59 -18.94 9.01
N PHE A 118 -0.86 -19.23 10.08
CA PHE A 118 -1.38 -19.20 11.43
C PHE A 118 -1.42 -17.76 11.95
N PRO A 119 -2.49 -17.37 12.68
CA PRO A 119 -2.54 -16.06 13.31
C PRO A 119 -1.45 -15.94 14.37
N PRO A 120 -0.83 -14.76 14.55
CA PRO A 120 0.13 -14.55 15.62
C PRO A 120 -0.57 -14.72 16.97
N GLN A 121 0.06 -15.45 17.89
CA GLN A 121 -0.45 -15.64 19.25
C GLN A 121 0.30 -14.74 20.22
N LYS A 122 -0.34 -14.38 21.34
CA LYS A 122 0.34 -13.65 22.41
C LYS A 122 1.37 -14.57 23.06
N GLN A 123 2.57 -14.05 23.28
CA GLN A 123 3.59 -14.73 24.06
C GLN A 123 3.14 -14.91 25.51
N LEU A 124 3.87 -15.75 26.23
CA LEU A 124 3.77 -15.93 27.67
C LEU A 124 3.69 -14.57 28.39
N GLN A 125 2.62 -14.34 29.14
CA GLN A 125 2.43 -13.08 29.87
C GLN A 125 2.88 -13.14 31.34
N CYS A 126 3.09 -14.35 31.85
CA CYS A 126 3.47 -14.58 33.25
C CYS A 126 4.67 -15.52 33.33
N ASP A 127 5.49 -15.31 34.35
CA ASP A 127 6.56 -16.22 34.74
C ASP A 127 6.02 -17.60 35.14
N VAL A 128 6.95 -18.55 35.28
CA VAL A 128 6.69 -19.90 35.79
C VAL A 128 5.99 -19.91 37.16
N ASN A 129 6.23 -18.85 37.95
CA ASN A 129 5.64 -18.63 39.27
C ASN A 129 4.26 -17.92 39.21
N GLY A 130 3.74 -17.65 38.02
CA GLY A 130 2.47 -16.95 37.82
C GLY A 130 2.54 -15.43 37.96
N ARG A 131 3.74 -14.86 38.14
CA ARG A 131 3.95 -13.41 38.22
C ARG A 131 3.84 -12.80 36.81
N PRO A 132 3.02 -11.76 36.59
CA PRO A 132 2.98 -11.09 35.30
C PRO A 132 4.31 -10.43 34.93
N LEU A 133 4.70 -10.55 33.65
CA LEU A 133 5.90 -9.91 33.08
C LEU A 133 5.70 -8.41 32.86
N ASN A 134 4.48 -8.00 32.56
CA ASN A 134 4.13 -6.61 32.29
C ASN A 134 3.26 -6.04 33.42
N SER A 135 3.59 -4.84 33.88
CA SER A 135 2.80 -4.09 34.87
C SER A 135 1.35 -3.85 34.41
N TYR A 136 1.12 -3.70 33.09
CA TYR A 136 -0.21 -3.49 32.52
C TYR A 136 -1.05 -4.77 32.38
N PHE A 137 -0.55 -5.93 32.83
CA PHE A 137 -1.23 -7.22 32.66
C PHE A 137 -2.69 -7.21 33.14
N TYR A 138 -2.96 -6.60 34.30
CA TYR A 138 -4.29 -6.56 34.89
C TYR A 138 -5.28 -5.62 34.19
N THR A 139 -4.84 -4.86 33.18
CA THR A 139 -5.71 -3.98 32.38
C THR A 139 -6.46 -4.70 31.26
N THR A 140 -6.26 -6.02 31.08
CA THR A 140 -6.75 -6.88 29.98
C THR A 140 -6.15 -6.57 28.59
N HIS A 141 -5.84 -5.30 28.29
CA HIS A 141 -5.20 -4.83 27.06
C HIS A 141 -3.80 -4.27 27.32
N GLN A 142 -2.89 -5.17 27.72
CA GLN A 142 -1.55 -4.80 28.19
C GLN A 142 -0.70 -4.05 27.14
N ASN A 143 -0.79 -4.43 25.85
CA ASN A 143 0.07 -3.87 24.82
C ASN A 143 -0.47 -2.51 24.36
N PHE A 144 -1.81 -2.37 24.29
CA PHE A 144 -2.44 -1.08 24.01
C PHE A 144 -2.11 -0.03 25.08
N HIS A 145 -2.29 -0.37 26.36
CA HIS A 145 -2.00 0.56 27.46
C HIS A 145 -0.51 0.86 27.59
N LYS A 146 0.37 -0.10 27.27
CA LYS A 146 1.81 0.14 27.18
C LYS A 146 2.14 1.22 26.16
N ILE A 147 1.59 1.14 24.94
CA ILE A 147 1.81 2.15 23.89
C ILE A 147 1.26 3.52 24.29
N MET A 148 0.07 3.55 24.90
CA MET A 148 -0.51 4.79 25.42
C MET A 148 0.41 5.44 26.46
N ASN A 149 0.92 4.66 27.40
CA ASN A 149 1.81 5.19 28.44
C ASN A 149 3.16 5.63 27.87
N GLU A 150 3.76 4.86 26.96
CA GLU A 150 5.00 5.26 26.28
C GLU A 150 4.82 6.60 25.54
N ALA A 151 3.68 6.79 24.88
CA ALA A 151 3.40 8.03 24.18
C ALA A 151 3.14 9.21 25.14
N ILE A 152 2.49 8.99 26.28
CA ILE A 152 2.34 10.00 27.34
C ILE A 152 3.71 10.39 27.89
N TYR A 153 4.54 9.40 28.22
CA TYR A 153 5.89 9.62 28.74
C TYR A 153 6.74 10.45 27.77
N LYS A 154 6.67 10.14 26.47
CA LYS A 154 7.34 10.95 25.45
C LYS A 154 6.80 12.37 25.35
N LEU A 155 5.50 12.56 25.50
CA LEU A 155 4.91 13.89 25.53
C LEU A 155 5.38 14.69 26.77
N GLU A 156 5.50 14.05 27.93
CA GLU A 156 6.05 14.65 29.15
C GLU A 156 7.54 14.96 29.03
N GLU A 157 8.33 14.05 28.45
CA GLU A 157 9.76 14.26 28.17
C GLU A 157 9.98 15.52 27.32
N ILE A 158 9.17 15.70 26.28
CA ILE A 158 9.25 16.89 25.44
C ILE A 158 8.86 18.15 26.24
N LYS A 159 7.79 18.11 27.04
CA LYS A 159 7.38 19.26 27.88
C LYS A 159 8.47 19.67 28.86
N LEU A 160 9.09 18.70 29.53
CA LEU A 160 10.20 18.95 30.44
C LEU A 160 11.37 19.60 29.71
N HIS A 161 11.68 19.17 28.49
CA HIS A 161 12.72 19.81 27.68
C HIS A 161 12.38 21.26 27.34
N VAL A 162 11.10 21.57 27.06
CA VAL A 162 10.63 22.95 26.86
C VAL A 162 10.85 23.77 28.14
N ASP A 163 10.42 23.27 29.30
CA ASP A 163 10.55 23.96 30.58
C ASP A 163 12.04 24.21 30.93
N GLN A 164 12.89 23.20 30.77
CA GLN A 164 14.34 23.33 30.96
C GLN A 164 14.97 24.38 30.02
N SER A 165 14.49 24.46 28.78
CA SER A 165 14.95 25.45 27.81
C SER A 165 14.59 26.87 28.25
N TYR A 166 13.39 27.07 28.81
CA TYR A 166 12.98 28.34 29.40
C TYR A 166 13.86 28.75 30.59
N PHE A 167 14.13 27.82 31.52
CA PHE A 167 14.99 28.11 32.69
C PHE A 167 16.42 28.46 32.30
N ASN A 168 16.99 27.72 31.33
CA ASN A 168 18.37 27.92 30.90
C ASN A 168 18.55 29.16 30.00
N LYS A 169 17.45 29.87 29.65
CA LYS A 169 17.43 30.97 28.68
C LYS A 169 18.03 30.60 27.32
N THR A 170 18.16 29.30 27.04
CA THR A 170 18.55 28.81 25.73
C THR A 170 17.31 28.98 24.86
N THR A 171 17.31 29.96 23.96
CA THR A 171 16.25 30.06 22.95
C THR A 171 16.37 28.85 22.04
N VAL A 172 15.72 27.75 22.39
CA VAL A 172 15.36 26.72 21.42
C VAL A 172 14.30 27.37 20.56
N LYS A 173 14.76 28.09 19.53
CA LYS A 173 13.86 28.40 18.42
C LYS A 173 13.33 27.04 17.99
N PRO A 174 12.00 26.81 17.96
CA PRO A 174 11.48 25.62 17.33
C PRO A 174 12.02 25.69 15.92
N THR A 175 13.03 24.89 15.65
CA THR A 175 13.52 24.77 14.29
C THR A 175 12.29 24.21 13.61
N LEU A 176 11.62 25.02 12.79
CA LEU A 176 10.64 24.56 11.82
C LEU A 176 11.41 23.75 10.76
N LYS A 177 12.18 22.74 11.19
CA LYS A 177 11.96 21.43 10.64
C LYS A 177 10.52 21.16 10.98
N GLU A 178 9.63 21.64 10.11
CA GLU A 178 8.45 20.87 9.77
C GLU A 178 9.03 19.46 9.61
N VAL A 179 8.99 18.67 10.69
CA VAL A 179 9.22 17.24 10.64
C VAL A 179 8.46 16.88 9.41
N HIS A 180 9.16 16.37 8.40
CA HIS A 180 8.61 16.12 7.08
C HIS A 180 7.46 15.13 7.25
N CYS A 181 6.32 15.64 7.71
CA CYS A 181 4.99 15.28 7.34
C CYS A 181 4.98 15.65 5.88
N ALA A 182 5.67 14.86 5.06
CA ALA A 182 5.30 14.70 3.69
C ALA A 182 3.76 14.65 3.73
N THR A 183 3.13 15.48 2.93
CA THR A 183 1.68 15.69 2.79
C THR A 183 0.90 14.38 2.56
N SER A 184 1.58 13.24 2.61
CA SER A 184 1.23 11.86 2.31
C SER A 184 1.49 10.89 3.49
N SER A 185 1.58 11.32 4.75
CA SER A 185 1.75 10.40 5.90
C SER A 185 0.69 10.58 6.98
N ASP A 186 -0.28 9.66 7.02
CA ASP A 186 -1.26 9.57 8.11
C ASP A 186 -0.86 8.51 9.14
N PHE A 187 -1.48 8.54 10.30
CA PHE A 187 -1.36 7.46 11.28
C PHE A 187 -2.00 6.17 10.77
N MET A 188 -1.45 5.03 11.21
CA MET A 188 -1.94 3.71 10.81
C MET A 188 -3.44 3.51 11.11
N SER A 189 -4.10 2.73 10.26
CA SER A 189 -5.50 2.33 10.45
C SER A 189 -5.66 1.45 11.68
N LYS A 190 -6.88 1.41 12.25
CA LYS A 190 -7.23 0.55 13.39
C LYS A 190 -6.83 -0.92 13.18
N ILE A 191 -7.06 -1.44 11.96
CA ILE A 191 -6.77 -2.84 11.62
C ILE A 191 -5.26 -3.09 11.63
N ASN A 192 -4.47 -2.15 11.11
CA ASN A 192 -3.01 -2.28 11.10
C ASN A 192 -2.45 -2.18 12.51
N LEU A 193 -2.98 -1.26 13.33
CA LEU A 193 -2.64 -1.15 14.76
C LEU A 193 -2.96 -2.45 15.51
N MET A 194 -4.15 -3.02 15.29
CA MET A 194 -4.58 -4.28 15.91
C MET A 194 -3.63 -5.44 15.57
N LYS A 195 -3.19 -5.52 14.31
CA LYS A 195 -2.23 -6.55 13.85
C LYS A 195 -0.87 -6.38 14.49
N MET A 196 -0.36 -5.15 14.57
CA MET A 196 0.95 -4.86 15.16
C MET A 196 0.96 -5.13 16.67
N ILE A 197 -0.11 -4.76 17.38
CA ILE A 197 -0.24 -4.96 18.83
C ILE A 197 -0.58 -6.42 19.18
N ASN A 198 -1.18 -7.15 18.24
CA ASN A 198 -1.77 -8.47 18.45
C ASN A 198 -2.80 -8.51 19.60
N GLU A 199 -3.60 -7.46 19.71
CA GLU A 199 -4.70 -7.32 20.67
C GLU A 199 -5.91 -6.70 20.00
N THR A 200 -7.11 -7.05 20.45
CA THR A 200 -8.34 -6.41 19.98
C THR A 200 -8.48 -5.00 20.58
N ILE A 201 -8.95 -4.05 19.78
CA ILE A 201 -9.07 -2.64 20.15
C ILE A 201 -10.49 -2.15 19.85
N SER A 202 -11.10 -1.42 20.78
CA SER A 202 -12.38 -0.73 20.58
C SER A 202 -12.21 0.54 19.73
N ASP A 203 -13.27 0.98 19.04
CA ASP A 203 -13.22 2.25 18.28
C ASP A 203 -12.95 3.46 19.19
N ALA A 204 -13.43 3.43 20.44
CA ALA A 204 -13.17 4.49 21.41
C ALA A 204 -11.68 4.54 21.82
N GLN A 205 -11.07 3.39 22.09
CA GLN A 205 -9.64 3.26 22.40
C GLN A 205 -8.78 3.75 21.24
N TYR A 206 -9.14 3.38 20.00
CA TYR A 206 -8.44 3.84 18.81
C TYR A 206 -8.54 5.37 18.63
N LYS A 207 -9.72 5.97 18.89
CA LYS A 207 -9.89 7.43 18.88
C LYS A 207 -9.02 8.12 19.93
N GLN A 208 -8.95 7.58 21.15
CA GLN A 208 -8.09 8.12 22.22
C GLN A 208 -6.61 8.09 21.81
N TRP A 209 -6.16 6.97 21.26
CA TRP A 209 -4.81 6.81 20.74
C TRP A 209 -4.51 7.81 19.61
N LEU A 210 -5.43 7.98 18.66
CA LEU A 210 -5.28 8.95 17.57
C LEU A 210 -5.16 10.39 18.08
N VAL A 211 -6.00 10.79 19.04
CA VAL A 211 -5.94 12.14 19.64
C VAL A 211 -4.59 12.37 20.29
N LEU A 212 -4.08 11.38 21.02
CA LEU A 212 -2.78 11.46 21.67
C LEU A 212 -1.65 11.58 20.65
N MET A 213 -1.63 10.72 19.64
CA MET A 213 -0.58 10.73 18.62
C MET A 213 -0.58 12.01 17.79
N LYS A 214 -1.76 12.54 17.44
CA LYS A 214 -1.88 13.85 16.80
C LYS A 214 -1.31 14.95 17.67
N ARG A 215 -1.68 14.98 18.95
CA ARG A 215 -1.14 15.94 19.92
C ARG A 215 0.38 15.87 20.03
N LEU A 216 0.95 14.67 19.97
CA LEU A 216 2.40 14.48 19.99
C LEU A 216 3.05 15.00 18.70
N SER A 217 2.44 14.76 17.53
CA SER A 217 2.93 15.27 16.24
C SER A 217 2.80 16.79 16.08
N GLU A 218 1.77 17.40 16.65
CA GLU A 218 1.51 18.84 16.62
C GLU A 218 2.43 19.63 17.56
N HIS A 219 3.14 18.96 18.47
CA HIS A 219 4.01 19.63 19.43
C HIS A 219 5.23 20.29 18.72
N PRO A 220 5.65 21.52 19.09
CA PRO A 220 6.74 22.24 18.42
C PRO A 220 8.09 21.54 18.43
N LEU A 221 8.34 20.69 19.43
CA LEU A 221 9.57 19.87 19.55
C LEU A 221 9.35 18.39 19.18
N SER A 222 8.39 18.08 18.31
CA SER A 222 8.08 16.69 17.90
C SER A 222 9.26 15.95 17.25
N TYR A 223 10.24 16.68 16.69
CA TYR A 223 11.46 16.12 16.10
C TYR A 223 12.29 15.28 17.09
N LEU A 224 12.22 15.55 18.39
CA LEU A 224 12.93 14.76 19.42
C LEU A 224 12.36 13.34 19.56
N VAL A 225 11.11 13.14 19.13
CA VAL A 225 10.36 11.88 19.27
C VAL A 225 9.96 11.34 17.89
N GLU A 226 10.62 11.80 16.83
CA GLU A 226 10.25 11.46 15.46
C GLU A 226 10.33 9.93 15.21
N GLU A 227 11.35 9.26 15.71
CA GLU A 227 11.52 7.79 15.58
C GLU A 227 10.31 7.03 16.12
N PHE A 228 9.78 7.47 17.27
CA PHE A 228 8.59 6.86 17.87
C PHE A 228 7.35 7.13 17.03
N ILE A 229 7.17 8.35 16.52
CA ILE A 229 6.02 8.71 15.67
C ILE A 229 6.05 7.92 14.36
N GLN A 230 7.22 7.81 13.74
CA GLN A 230 7.41 7.12 12.46
C GLN A 230 7.00 5.65 12.52
N ASN A 231 7.25 4.96 13.63
CA ASN A 231 6.80 3.57 13.85
C ASN A 231 5.27 3.41 13.70
N TYR A 232 4.50 4.47 13.97
CA TYR A 232 3.04 4.45 13.90
C TYR A 232 2.44 5.17 12.68
N LYS A 233 3.27 5.80 11.84
CA LYS A 233 2.84 6.41 10.60
C LYS A 233 2.76 5.37 9.49
N ALA A 234 1.69 5.43 8.71
CA ALA A 234 1.58 4.72 7.45
C ALA A 234 2.04 5.64 6.31
N GLN A 235 2.91 5.14 5.45
CA GLN A 235 3.20 5.82 4.18
C GLN A 235 1.95 5.72 3.31
N ILE A 236 1.27 6.84 3.08
CA ILE A 236 0.21 6.89 2.07
C ILE A 236 0.90 7.14 0.74
N CYS A 237 1.09 6.09 -0.04
CA CYS A 237 1.26 6.27 -1.48
C CYS A 237 -0.10 6.70 -2.02
N GLY A 238 -0.31 8.01 -2.19
CA GLY A 238 -1.43 8.49 -2.98
C GLY A 238 -1.37 7.79 -4.34
N PRO A 239 -2.49 7.35 -4.92
CA PRO A 239 -2.47 6.84 -6.27
C PRO A 239 -2.12 8.00 -7.20
N THR A 240 -0.83 8.20 -7.50
CA THR A 240 -0.46 8.92 -8.71
C THR A 240 -0.94 8.02 -9.83
N SER A 241 -2.16 8.25 -10.32
CA SER A 241 -2.66 7.56 -11.49
C SER A 241 -1.84 8.07 -12.67
N GLU A 242 -0.65 7.52 -12.85
CA GLU A 242 0.13 7.68 -14.05
C GLU A 242 -0.68 7.04 -15.18
N ILE A 243 -1.48 7.87 -15.85
CA ILE A 243 -2.13 7.47 -17.08
C ILE A 243 -0.99 7.11 -18.04
N LYS A 244 -0.82 5.81 -18.30
CA LYS A 244 0.11 5.29 -19.31
C LYS A 244 -0.39 5.77 -20.67
N LEU A 245 0.23 6.82 -21.18
CA LEU A 245 -0.06 7.37 -22.49
C LEU A 245 0.84 6.68 -23.53
N PRO A 246 0.34 6.45 -24.77
CA PRO A 246 1.15 5.85 -25.82
C PRO A 246 2.32 6.77 -26.19
N GLU A 247 3.48 6.20 -26.47
CA GLU A 247 4.65 6.98 -26.87
C GLU A 247 4.56 7.36 -28.36
N PRO A 248 4.95 8.59 -28.73
CA PRO A 248 5.00 8.99 -30.14
C PRO A 248 6.17 8.31 -30.87
N PHE A 249 5.91 7.81 -32.06
CA PHE A 249 6.93 7.23 -32.94
C PHE A 249 6.95 7.91 -34.32
N MET A 250 7.94 7.59 -35.13
CA MET A 250 8.05 8.09 -36.51
C MET A 250 7.52 7.03 -37.47
N ASP A 251 6.62 7.43 -38.35
CA ASP A 251 6.09 6.55 -39.39
C ASP A 251 7.13 6.32 -40.50
N SER A 252 7.32 5.06 -40.92
CA SER A 252 8.32 4.67 -41.92
C SER A 252 7.95 5.13 -43.33
N VAL A 253 6.66 5.27 -43.63
CA VAL A 253 6.18 5.65 -44.97
C VAL A 253 6.12 7.15 -45.12
N THR A 254 5.52 7.85 -44.16
CA THR A 254 5.30 9.29 -44.25
C THR A 254 6.43 10.13 -43.65
N ASN A 255 7.34 9.52 -42.87
CA ASN A 255 8.37 10.20 -42.08
C ASN A 255 7.82 11.31 -41.17
N ARG A 256 6.55 11.19 -40.76
CA ARG A 256 5.89 12.12 -39.83
C ARG A 256 5.81 11.51 -38.43
N LYS A 257 5.79 12.39 -37.42
CA LYS A 257 5.56 11.96 -36.04
C LYS A 257 4.10 11.52 -35.91
N CYS A 258 3.88 10.30 -35.45
CA CYS A 258 2.56 9.73 -35.26
C CYS A 258 2.38 9.08 -33.88
N VAL A 259 1.13 9.04 -33.41
CA VAL A 259 0.73 8.35 -32.19
C VAL A 259 -0.49 7.52 -32.50
N GLN A 260 -0.49 6.28 -32.03
CA GLN A 260 -1.62 5.39 -32.08
C GLN A 260 -2.25 5.24 -30.70
N ALA A 261 -3.57 5.40 -30.63
CA ALA A 261 -4.30 5.18 -29.40
C ALA A 261 -5.66 4.54 -29.67
N PHE A 262 -6.15 3.86 -28.65
CA PHE A 262 -7.46 3.23 -28.65
C PHE A 262 -8.42 4.00 -27.75
N GLY A 263 -9.69 4.03 -28.12
CA GLY A 263 -10.79 4.54 -27.34
C GLY A 263 -11.94 3.55 -27.34
N GLN A 264 -12.61 3.42 -26.20
CA GLN A 264 -13.76 2.53 -26.07
C GLN A 264 -14.91 3.27 -25.41
N LYS A 265 -16.11 3.12 -25.99
CA LYS A 265 -17.36 3.50 -25.33
C LYS A 265 -18.41 2.43 -25.54
N LYS A 266 -18.93 1.87 -24.44
CA LYS A 266 -19.80 0.70 -24.50
C LYS A 266 -19.07 -0.43 -25.27
N ASN A 267 -19.72 -0.99 -26.29
CA ASN A 267 -19.14 -2.03 -27.14
C ASN A 267 -18.45 -1.46 -28.39
N SER A 268 -18.40 -0.13 -28.53
CA SER A 268 -17.76 0.55 -29.66
C SER A 268 -16.28 0.78 -29.36
N LEU A 269 -15.44 0.40 -30.31
CA LEU A 269 -13.99 0.55 -30.27
C LEU A 269 -13.57 1.48 -31.41
N ALA A 270 -12.66 2.39 -31.11
CA ALA A 270 -12.04 3.28 -32.07
C ALA A 270 -10.52 3.19 -31.91
N GLU A 271 -9.83 2.91 -33.00
CA GLU A 271 -8.40 3.01 -33.11
C GLU A 271 -8.08 4.23 -33.96
N VAL A 272 -7.18 5.07 -33.49
CA VAL A 272 -6.84 6.33 -34.14
C VAL A 272 -5.34 6.44 -34.26
N THR A 273 -4.89 6.68 -35.48
CA THR A 273 -3.54 7.14 -35.78
C THR A 273 -3.60 8.64 -36.06
N LEU A 274 -2.88 9.42 -35.26
CA LEU A 274 -2.81 10.87 -35.38
C LEU A 274 -1.41 11.26 -35.85
N TYR A 275 -1.34 12.08 -36.90
CA TYR A 275 -0.10 12.61 -37.47
C TYR A 275 0.06 14.10 -37.17
N MET A 276 1.28 14.53 -36.82
CA MET A 276 1.61 15.94 -36.63
C MET A 276 3.02 16.24 -37.20
N PRO A 277 3.19 17.28 -38.04
CA PRO A 277 2.19 18.23 -38.53
C PRO A 277 1.24 17.62 -39.58
N GLY A 278 0.03 18.21 -39.72
CA GLY A 278 -0.99 17.80 -40.69
C GLY A 278 -1.81 18.97 -41.27
N THR A 279 -2.60 18.68 -42.30
CA THR A 279 -3.50 19.58 -43.04
C THR A 279 -4.90 19.68 -42.44
N GLY A 280 -5.24 18.81 -41.48
CA GLY A 280 -6.59 18.72 -40.90
C GLY A 280 -7.44 17.63 -41.56
N ASP A 281 -6.82 16.72 -42.31
CA ASP A 281 -7.53 15.65 -42.99
C ASP A 281 -8.04 14.62 -41.97
N PHE A 282 -9.34 14.36 -42.01
CA PHE A 282 -10.00 13.42 -41.11
C PHE A 282 -10.70 12.32 -41.91
N THR A 283 -10.16 11.10 -41.81
CA THR A 283 -10.72 9.89 -42.44
C THR A 283 -11.15 8.89 -41.38
N VAL A 284 -12.33 8.30 -41.56
CA VAL A 284 -12.85 7.20 -40.73
C VAL A 284 -13.16 6.03 -41.66
N ASN A 285 -12.62 4.84 -41.42
CA ASN A 285 -12.85 3.65 -42.25
C ASN A 285 -12.69 3.90 -43.77
N GLY A 286 -11.77 4.77 -44.16
CA GLY A 286 -11.52 5.14 -45.56
C GLY A 286 -12.49 6.16 -46.17
N ALA A 287 -13.50 6.63 -45.43
CA ALA A 287 -14.45 7.66 -45.86
C ALA A 287 -14.28 8.97 -45.07
N ARG A 288 -14.91 10.05 -45.56
CA ARG A 288 -14.84 11.36 -44.89
C ARG A 288 -15.67 11.38 -43.62
N LEU A 289 -15.24 12.16 -42.63
CA LEU A 289 -15.95 12.31 -41.35
C LEU A 289 -17.45 12.65 -41.50
N LEU A 290 -17.79 13.52 -42.46
CA LEU A 290 -19.16 13.98 -42.72
C LEU A 290 -20.09 12.86 -43.25
N GLU A 291 -19.53 11.88 -43.96
CA GLU A 291 -20.28 10.78 -44.56
C GLU A 291 -20.67 9.74 -43.50
N ILE A 292 -19.78 9.49 -42.55
CA ILE A 292 -20.00 8.50 -41.48
C ILE A 292 -20.79 9.09 -40.31
N PHE A 293 -20.56 10.36 -39.97
CA PHE A 293 -21.26 11.05 -38.88
C PHE A 293 -22.06 12.25 -39.41
N PRO A 294 -23.26 12.03 -39.98
CA PRO A 294 -24.09 13.12 -40.49
C PRO A 294 -24.61 14.03 -39.36
N GLU A 295 -24.91 13.46 -38.20
CA GLU A 295 -25.43 14.17 -37.03
C GLU A 295 -24.39 15.15 -36.46
N LEU A 296 -24.81 16.40 -36.23
CA LEU A 296 -23.94 17.46 -35.72
C LEU A 296 -23.38 17.14 -34.32
N GLY A 297 -24.22 16.65 -33.40
CA GLY A 297 -23.79 16.36 -32.04
C GLY A 297 -22.65 15.33 -31.95
N ASN A 298 -22.61 14.36 -32.86
CA ASN A 298 -21.51 13.39 -32.93
C ASN A 298 -20.21 14.04 -33.40
N ARG A 299 -20.30 14.95 -34.39
CA ARG A 299 -19.15 15.70 -34.90
C ARG A 299 -18.57 16.65 -33.86
N GLU A 300 -19.42 17.32 -33.09
CA GLU A 300 -18.99 18.18 -31.98
C GLU A 300 -18.18 17.39 -30.94
N GLN A 301 -18.63 16.20 -30.56
CA GLN A 301 -17.89 15.35 -29.61
C GLN A 301 -16.50 14.96 -30.15
N ILE A 302 -16.39 14.65 -31.43
CA ILE A 302 -15.11 14.26 -32.06
C ILE A 302 -14.15 15.46 -32.14
N VAL A 303 -14.66 16.65 -32.43
CA VAL A 303 -13.87 17.88 -32.59
C VAL A 303 -13.49 18.53 -31.24
N PHE A 304 -14.28 18.32 -30.19
CA PHE A 304 -14.06 18.89 -28.86
C PHE A 304 -12.61 18.75 -28.32
N PRO A 305 -11.93 17.58 -28.36
CA PRO A 305 -10.54 17.48 -27.92
C PRO A 305 -9.57 18.37 -28.71
N LEU A 306 -9.77 18.51 -30.02
CA LEU A 306 -8.95 19.38 -30.88
C LEU A 306 -9.14 20.85 -30.57
N GLN A 307 -10.37 21.24 -30.22
CA GLN A 307 -10.68 22.60 -29.76
C GLN A 307 -10.02 22.89 -28.42
N GLN A 308 -10.08 21.95 -27.46
CA GLN A 308 -9.45 22.14 -26.16
C GLN A 308 -7.94 22.32 -26.27
N THR A 309 -7.27 21.66 -27.22
CA THR A 309 -5.82 21.77 -27.43
C THR A 309 -5.42 22.82 -28.46
N ASN A 310 -6.36 23.57 -29.06
CA ASN A 310 -6.11 24.52 -30.15
C ASN A 310 -5.33 23.89 -31.34
N THR A 311 -5.62 22.62 -31.66
CA THR A 311 -4.99 21.84 -32.74
C THR A 311 -5.92 21.58 -33.93
N VAL A 312 -7.07 22.25 -33.97
CA VAL A 312 -7.98 22.20 -35.13
C VAL A 312 -7.22 22.63 -36.39
N GLY A 313 -7.24 21.79 -37.43
CA GLY A 313 -6.57 22.03 -38.71
C GLY A 313 -5.03 21.87 -38.70
N LYS A 314 -4.44 21.35 -37.62
CA LYS A 314 -2.99 21.15 -37.49
C LYS A 314 -2.54 19.68 -37.49
N VAL A 315 -3.49 18.75 -37.45
CA VAL A 315 -3.25 17.32 -37.29
C VAL A 315 -4.09 16.55 -38.31
N ASP A 316 -3.52 15.46 -38.83
CA ASP A 316 -4.25 14.53 -39.69
C ASP A 316 -4.64 13.30 -38.87
N ILE A 317 -5.87 12.83 -39.07
CA ILE A 317 -6.48 11.78 -38.27
C ILE A 317 -6.97 10.68 -39.21
N ILE A 318 -6.41 9.48 -39.00
CA ILE A 318 -6.88 8.26 -39.64
C ILE A 318 -7.46 7.39 -38.54
N ALA A 319 -8.75 7.09 -38.65
CA ALA A 319 -9.45 6.30 -37.65
C ALA A 319 -10.08 5.04 -38.24
N THR A 320 -9.96 3.94 -37.51
CA THR A 320 -10.67 2.69 -37.75
C THR A 320 -11.63 2.46 -36.59
N VAL A 321 -12.89 2.23 -36.91
CA VAL A 321 -13.95 2.18 -35.91
C VAL A 321 -14.80 0.92 -36.10
N SER A 322 -15.05 0.22 -35.01
CA SER A 322 -15.88 -0.99 -34.96
C SER A 322 -16.91 -0.94 -33.83
N GLY A 323 -18.06 -1.56 -34.06
CA GLY A 323 -19.17 -1.63 -33.11
C GLY A 323 -20.44 -0.89 -33.58
N ASP A 324 -21.42 -0.82 -32.70
CA ASP A 324 -22.77 -0.33 -33.02
C ASP A 324 -23.08 1.01 -32.31
N GLY A 325 -23.94 1.83 -32.93
CA GLY A 325 -24.40 3.13 -32.44
C GLY A 325 -23.49 4.31 -32.76
N SER A 326 -23.99 5.26 -33.57
CA SER A 326 -23.27 6.47 -33.99
C SER A 326 -22.68 7.28 -32.83
N SER A 327 -23.47 7.52 -31.78
CA SER A 327 -23.03 8.30 -30.62
C SER A 327 -21.96 7.59 -29.77
N SER A 328 -22.02 6.26 -29.64
CA SER A 328 -20.97 5.51 -28.94
C SER A 328 -19.68 5.49 -29.74
N LEU A 329 -19.74 5.34 -31.05
CA LEU A 329 -18.57 5.42 -31.94
C LEU A 329 -17.90 6.81 -31.85
N ALA A 330 -18.68 7.89 -31.90
CA ALA A 330 -18.17 9.27 -31.78
C ALA A 330 -17.46 9.53 -30.44
N ASN A 331 -18.03 9.03 -29.33
CA ASN A 331 -17.41 9.15 -28.02
C ASN A 331 -16.16 8.28 -27.85
N ALA A 332 -16.11 7.12 -28.50
CA ALA A 332 -14.91 6.28 -28.55
C ALA A 332 -13.78 6.99 -29.31
N LEU A 333 -14.08 7.57 -30.47
CA LEU A 333 -13.16 8.42 -31.24
C LEU A 333 -12.64 9.60 -30.43
N ARG A 334 -13.53 10.32 -29.73
CA ARG A 334 -13.17 11.43 -28.85
C ARG A 334 -12.10 11.04 -27.84
N LEU A 335 -12.26 9.89 -27.18
CA LEU A 335 -11.28 9.39 -26.20
C LEU A 335 -9.95 9.00 -26.86
N ALA A 336 -9.99 8.33 -28.02
CA ALA A 336 -8.79 7.94 -28.74
C ALA A 336 -7.98 9.17 -29.19
N ILE A 337 -8.64 10.16 -29.79
CA ILE A 337 -8.03 11.44 -30.21
C ILE A 337 -7.42 12.16 -29.01
N ALA A 338 -8.14 12.25 -27.89
CA ALA A 338 -7.63 12.89 -26.68
C ALA A 338 -6.36 12.19 -26.15
N ARG A 339 -6.31 10.86 -26.19
CA ARG A 339 -5.11 10.09 -25.80
C ARG A 339 -3.93 10.37 -26.74
N CYS A 340 -4.16 10.43 -28.06
CA CYS A 340 -3.10 10.80 -29.00
C CYS A 340 -2.55 12.21 -28.76
N LEU A 341 -3.44 13.19 -28.57
CA LEU A 341 -3.05 14.59 -28.34
C LEU A 341 -2.30 14.77 -27.01
N ALA A 342 -2.68 14.03 -25.97
CA ALA A 342 -2.00 14.07 -24.67
C ALA A 342 -0.54 13.61 -24.76
N SER A 343 -0.22 12.69 -25.67
CA SER A 343 1.15 12.23 -25.94
C SER A 343 1.93 13.15 -26.88
N MET A 344 1.25 13.77 -27.85
CA MET A 344 1.91 14.60 -28.87
C MET A 344 2.30 15.98 -28.37
N LEU A 345 1.48 16.57 -27.49
CA LEU A 345 1.64 17.92 -27.01
C LEU A 345 2.45 17.96 -25.70
N PRO A 346 3.05 19.12 -25.35
CA PRO A 346 3.65 19.32 -24.04
C PRO A 346 2.67 19.03 -22.90
N ILE A 347 3.18 18.55 -21.77
CA ILE A 347 2.38 18.03 -20.63
C ILE A 347 1.25 18.98 -20.21
N ASP A 348 1.52 20.28 -20.13
CA ASP A 348 0.53 21.26 -19.68
C ASP A 348 -0.59 21.51 -20.69
N GLN A 349 -0.25 21.58 -21.98
CA GLN A 349 -1.21 21.87 -23.06
C GLN A 349 -1.99 20.64 -23.51
N GLY A 350 -1.36 19.45 -23.43
CA GLY A 350 -1.97 18.17 -23.72
C GLY A 350 -2.57 17.54 -22.48
N LYS A 351 -1.75 16.73 -21.78
CA LYS A 351 -2.20 15.86 -20.67
C LYS A 351 -2.99 16.60 -19.59
N ASN A 352 -2.45 17.67 -19.00
CA ASN A 352 -3.08 18.35 -17.87
C ASN A 352 -4.40 19.01 -18.28
N ARG A 353 -4.43 19.69 -19.44
CA ARG A 353 -5.64 20.32 -19.96
C ARG A 353 -6.73 19.31 -20.32
N LEU A 354 -6.36 18.21 -20.98
CA LEU A 354 -7.30 17.14 -21.35
C LEU A 354 -7.78 16.33 -20.13
N LEU A 355 -6.98 16.26 -19.07
CA LEU A 355 -7.36 15.64 -17.81
C LEU A 355 -8.40 16.48 -17.06
N VAL A 356 -8.16 17.78 -16.89
CA VAL A 356 -9.08 18.70 -16.20
C VAL A 356 -10.42 18.80 -16.92
N THR A 357 -10.42 18.75 -18.26
CA THR A 357 -11.65 18.76 -19.07
C THR A 357 -12.36 17.40 -19.12
N GLY A 358 -11.80 16.35 -18.49
CA GLY A 358 -12.42 15.02 -18.41
C GLY A 358 -12.36 14.21 -19.71
N LEU A 359 -11.51 14.59 -20.67
CA LEU A 359 -11.41 13.94 -21.97
C LEU A 359 -10.56 12.67 -21.97
N LEU A 360 -9.64 12.55 -21.02
CA LEU A 360 -8.81 11.34 -20.83
C LEU A 360 -9.50 10.26 -19.99
N SER A 361 -10.62 10.58 -19.35
CA SER A 361 -11.39 9.64 -18.53
C SER A 361 -12.28 8.76 -19.39
N GLN A 362 -12.15 7.45 -19.23
CA GLN A 362 -13.03 6.48 -19.89
C GLN A 362 -14.41 6.46 -19.22
N ASP A 363 -15.47 6.64 -20.01
CA ASP A 363 -16.84 6.59 -19.49
C ASP A 363 -17.31 5.12 -19.34
N ASN A 364 -17.19 4.62 -18.11
CA ASN A 364 -17.52 3.26 -17.69
C ASN A 364 -19.03 2.96 -17.60
N ARG A 365 -19.92 3.84 -18.08
CA ARG A 365 -21.37 3.56 -18.09
C ARG A 365 -21.71 2.59 -19.23
N PHE A 366 -22.19 1.41 -18.84
CA PHE A 366 -22.74 0.35 -19.71
C PHE A 366 -24.23 0.12 -19.42
N ALA A 367 -24.93 -0.51 -20.36
CA ALA A 367 -26.30 -0.95 -20.13
C ALA A 367 -26.30 -2.06 -19.06
N GLU A 368 -27.02 -1.83 -17.97
CA GLU A 368 -27.16 -2.83 -16.91
C GLU A 368 -28.01 -4.00 -17.38
N ARG A 369 -27.65 -5.23 -16.96
CA ARG A 369 -28.44 -6.43 -17.30
C ARG A 369 -29.83 -6.39 -16.66
N LYS A 370 -30.81 -7.01 -17.32
CA LYS A 370 -32.13 -7.27 -16.75
C LYS A 370 -32.00 -8.20 -15.52
N GLN A 371 -32.77 -7.91 -14.48
CA GLN A 371 -32.86 -8.78 -13.31
C GLN A 371 -34.07 -9.72 -13.44
N PRO A 372 -33.95 -11.01 -13.03
CA PRO A 372 -35.10 -11.92 -13.00
C PRO A 372 -36.20 -11.35 -12.09
N GLY A 373 -37.46 -11.56 -12.45
CA GLY A 373 -38.61 -10.98 -11.76
C GLY A 373 -38.85 -9.48 -11.99
N GLN A 374 -38.02 -8.80 -12.79
CA GLN A 374 -38.20 -7.40 -13.16
C GLN A 374 -38.53 -7.24 -14.65
N ARG A 375 -39.23 -6.14 -15.02
CA ARG A 375 -39.58 -5.86 -16.43
C ARG A 375 -38.36 -5.42 -17.23
N LYS A 376 -37.47 -4.61 -16.65
CA LYS A 376 -36.17 -4.19 -17.21
C LYS A 376 -35.09 -4.23 -16.12
N ALA A 377 -33.91 -3.64 -16.35
CA ALA A 377 -32.82 -3.60 -15.36
C ALA A 377 -33.24 -3.04 -14.00
N ARG A 378 -34.01 -1.93 -13.99
CA ARG A 378 -34.53 -1.28 -12.76
C ARG A 378 -36.05 -1.19 -12.70
N LYS A 379 -36.76 -1.34 -13.83
CA LYS A 379 -38.22 -1.23 -13.91
C LYS A 379 -38.87 -2.46 -13.27
N LYS A 380 -39.52 -2.25 -12.12
CA LYS A 380 -40.31 -3.27 -11.42
C LYS A 380 -41.62 -3.58 -12.17
N PRO A 381 -42.19 -4.77 -12.01
CA PRO A 381 -43.57 -5.02 -12.42
C PRO A 381 -44.51 -4.08 -11.64
N ILE A 382 -45.73 -3.88 -12.18
CA ILE A 382 -46.76 -3.13 -11.47
C ILE A 382 -47.09 -3.92 -10.21
N TRP A 383 -46.90 -3.31 -9.04
CA TRP A 383 -47.29 -3.90 -7.77
C TRP A 383 -48.82 -3.80 -7.63
N LYS A 384 -49.48 -4.94 -7.41
CA LYS A 384 -50.90 -4.99 -7.06
C LYS A 384 -50.99 -5.11 -5.55
N ALA A 385 -51.63 -4.13 -4.91
CA ALA A 385 -51.74 -4.06 -3.46
C ALA A 385 -52.85 -4.96 -2.89
N ARG A 386 -53.86 -5.29 -3.71
CA ARG A 386 -55.09 -5.98 -3.32
C ARG A 386 -55.11 -7.41 -3.85
#